data_AF-A0A8K0N367-F1
#
_entry.id   AF-A0A8K0N367-F1
#
_cell.length_a   1.000
_cell.length_b   1.000
_cell.length_c   1.000
_cell.angle_alpha   90.00
_cell.angle_beta   90.00
_cell.angle_gamma   90.00
#
_symmetry.space_group_name_H-M   'P 1'
#
loop_
_entity.id
_entity.type
_entity.pdbx_description
1 polymer ?
#
loop_
_entity_poly.entity_id
_entity_poly.type
_entity_poly.pdbx_seq_one_letter_code
_entity_poly.pdbx_strand_id
1 'polypeptide(L)'
;MQPFQLISFNPTSQLSLKLIGSTNYSTWQAQVTTLLFGHNLFSFIDGSSSCPSMHLQDHERQYMNPKYKLWQRQDSLVRNAIMASVDHSIAPLIAHASIAQQA
;
A
#
# COMPACT_ATOMS: atom_id res chain seq x y z
N MET A 1 -7.55 -5.11 18.18
CA MET A 1 -7.09 -3.87 17.52
C MET A 1 -5.59 -3.97 17.37
N GLN A 2 -5.06 -4.04 16.14
CA GLN A 2 -3.62 -4.09 15.91
C GLN A 2 -3.01 -2.75 16.38
N PRO A 3 -1.88 -2.74 17.11
CA PRO A 3 -1.21 -1.50 17.51
C PRO A 3 -0.83 -0.68 16.28
N PHE A 4 -0.62 0.63 16.47
CA PHE A 4 -0.19 1.60 15.46
C PHE A 4 1.23 1.33 14.92
N GLN A 5 1.50 0.12 14.45
CA GLN A 5 2.78 -0.31 13.91
C GLN A 5 2.75 -0.31 12.39
N LEU A 6 3.78 0.29 11.81
CA LEU A 6 4.02 0.21 10.37
C LEU A 6 4.55 -1.18 10.04
N ILE A 7 3.99 -1.77 9.00
CA ILE A 7 4.47 -3.03 8.44
C ILE A 7 5.34 -2.68 7.24
N SER A 8 6.63 -2.99 7.35
CA SER A 8 7.56 -2.92 6.23
C SER A 8 7.55 -4.24 5.46
N PHE A 9 7.85 -4.15 4.18
CA PHE A 9 8.03 -5.29 3.31
C PHE A 9 9.51 -5.45 2.98
N ASN A 10 9.94 -6.68 2.78
CA ASN A 10 11.11 -7.04 1.99
C ASN A 10 10.61 -7.67 0.68
N PRO A 11 10.37 -6.87 -0.37
CA PRO A 11 9.75 -7.35 -1.59
C PRO A 11 10.56 -8.46 -2.25
N THR A 12 11.89 -8.43 -2.19
CA THR A 12 12.75 -9.44 -2.80
C THR A 12 12.51 -10.84 -2.21
N SER A 13 12.26 -10.95 -0.91
CA SER A 13 12.00 -12.24 -0.25
C SER A 13 10.51 -12.61 -0.20
N GLN A 14 9.61 -11.62 -0.20
CA GLN A 14 8.16 -11.84 0.00
C GLN A 14 7.36 -11.83 -1.31
N LEU A 15 7.86 -11.19 -2.36
CA LEU A 15 7.26 -11.07 -3.70
C LEU A 15 8.33 -11.42 -4.75
N SER A 16 8.82 -12.65 -4.69
CA SER A 16 9.92 -13.13 -5.54
C SER A 16 9.54 -13.23 -7.02
N LEU A 17 8.25 -13.35 -7.34
CA LEU A 17 7.77 -13.31 -8.72
C LEU A 17 7.53 -11.86 -9.14
N LYS A 18 8.33 -11.36 -10.08
CA LYS A 18 8.05 -10.07 -10.72
C LYS A 18 6.97 -10.21 -11.80
N LEU A 19 6.01 -9.29 -11.84
CA LEU A 19 5.10 -9.17 -12.97
C LEU A 19 5.90 -8.79 -14.22
N ILE A 20 5.76 -9.57 -15.30
CA ILE A 20 6.42 -9.33 -16.58
C ILE A 20 5.35 -9.44 -17.67
N GLY A 21 4.92 -8.31 -18.21
CA GLY A 21 3.79 -8.28 -19.15
C GLY A 21 2.53 -8.89 -18.54
N SER A 22 1.78 -9.68 -19.31
CA SER A 22 0.52 -10.29 -18.87
C SER A 22 0.60 -11.79 -18.56
N THR A 23 1.73 -12.44 -18.86
CA THR A 23 1.84 -13.91 -18.87
C THR A 23 1.74 -14.54 -17.48
N ASN A 24 2.21 -13.82 -16.45
CA ASN A 24 2.21 -14.29 -15.07
C ASN A 24 1.32 -13.46 -14.14
N TYR A 25 0.42 -12.65 -14.71
CA TYR A 25 -0.43 -11.72 -13.95
C TYR A 25 -1.22 -12.43 -12.85
N SER A 26 -1.92 -13.53 -13.15
CA SER A 26 -2.75 -14.22 -12.16
C SER A 26 -1.94 -14.72 -10.96
N THR A 27 -0.73 -15.24 -11.19
CA THR A 27 0.15 -15.72 -10.12
C THR A 27 0.75 -14.56 -9.31
N TRP A 28 1.17 -13.50 -9.99
CA TRP A 28 1.67 -12.28 -9.33
C TRP A 28 0.58 -11.66 -8.45
N GLN A 29 -0.63 -11.51 -8.99
CA GLN A 29 -1.78 -10.96 -8.28
C GLN A 29 -2.07 -11.80 -7.03
N ALA A 30 -2.10 -13.13 -7.15
CA ALA A 30 -2.29 -14.02 -6.01
C ALA A 30 -1.21 -13.83 -4.92
N GLN A 31 0.07 -13.65 -5.28
CA GLN A 31 1.14 -13.39 -4.31
C GLN A 31 0.94 -12.06 -3.58
N VAL A 32 0.70 -10.97 -4.32
CA VAL A 32 0.49 -9.63 -3.76
C VAL A 32 -0.73 -9.64 -2.85
N THR A 33 -1.86 -10.16 -3.32
CA THR A 33 -3.11 -10.23 -2.55
C THR A 33 -2.95 -11.06 -1.29
N THR A 34 -2.32 -12.24 -1.36
CA THR A 34 -2.09 -13.12 -0.20
C THR A 34 -1.20 -12.45 0.85
N LEU A 35 -0.11 -11.80 0.41
CA LEU A 35 0.80 -11.09 1.31
C LEU A 35 0.07 -9.96 2.04
N LEU A 36 -0.71 -9.15 1.32
CA LEU A 36 -1.45 -8.03 1.90
C LEU A 36 -2.56 -8.49 2.85
N PHE A 37 -3.27 -9.57 2.54
CA PHE A 37 -4.22 -10.17 3.47
C PHE A 37 -3.54 -10.68 4.74
N GLY A 38 -2.40 -11.36 4.62
CA GLY A 38 -1.63 -11.86 5.77
C GLY A 38 -1.19 -10.75 6.74
N HIS A 39 -1.10 -9.51 6.25
CA HIS A 39 -0.73 -8.34 7.04
C HIS A 39 -1.90 -7.40 7.37
N ASN A 40 -3.14 -7.73 7.00
CA ASN A 40 -4.32 -6.85 7.10
C ASN A 40 -4.15 -5.50 6.37
N LEU A 41 -3.50 -5.51 5.21
CA LEU A 41 -3.20 -4.32 4.40
C LEU A 41 -3.94 -4.29 3.06
N PHE A 42 -4.72 -5.32 2.75
CA PHE A 42 -5.50 -5.37 1.50
C PHE A 42 -6.48 -4.20 1.37
N SER A 43 -6.91 -3.62 2.50
CA SER A 43 -7.80 -2.46 2.55
C SER A 43 -7.23 -1.20 1.88
N PHE A 44 -5.91 -1.13 1.68
CA PHE A 44 -5.26 -0.04 0.93
C PHE A 44 -5.38 -0.22 -0.60
N ILE A 45 -5.66 -1.44 -1.07
CA ILE A 45 -5.83 -1.76 -2.49
C ILE A 45 -7.30 -1.66 -2.88
N ASP A 46 -8.20 -2.25 -2.09
CA ASP A 46 -9.64 -2.20 -2.37
C ASP A 46 -10.29 -0.84 -2.04
N GLY A 47 -9.55 0.05 -1.37
CA GLY A 47 -10.00 1.39 -0.98
C GLY A 47 -10.91 1.44 0.25
N SER A 48 -11.14 0.32 0.93
CA SER A 48 -11.92 0.29 2.18
C SER A 48 -11.22 1.04 3.33
N SER A 49 -9.89 1.17 3.28
CA SER A 49 -9.10 2.03 4.16
C SER A 49 -9.00 3.44 3.58
N SER A 50 -10.03 4.25 3.78
CA SER A 50 -10.04 5.66 3.35
C SER A 50 -8.99 6.48 4.11
N CYS A 51 -8.29 7.38 3.40
CA CYS A 51 -7.38 8.32 4.01
C CYS A 51 -8.10 9.17 5.08
N PRO A 52 -7.64 9.16 6.35
CA PRO A 52 -8.24 9.98 7.39
C PRO A 52 -8.11 11.48 7.07
N SER A 53 -8.97 12.32 7.66
CA SER A 53 -8.75 13.77 7.59
C SER A 53 -7.37 14.13 8.15
N MET A 54 -6.65 15.03 7.47
CA MET A 54 -5.36 15.57 7.93
C MET A 54 -5.47 16.26 9.29
N HIS A 55 -6.61 16.88 9.55
CA HIS A 55 -6.87 17.63 10.78
C HIS A 55 -8.11 17.10 11.48
N LEU A 56 -8.07 17.14 12.81
CA LEU A 56 -9.22 16.92 13.67
C LEU A 56 -9.64 18.27 14.25
N GLN A 57 -10.93 18.42 14.48
CA GLN A 57 -11.52 19.60 15.08
C GLN A 57 -12.05 19.24 16.46
N ASP A 58 -11.64 20.01 17.45
CA ASP A 58 -12.17 19.98 18.81
C ASP A 58 -12.59 21.40 19.19
N HIS A 59 -13.89 21.65 19.15
CA HIS A 59 -14.48 23.00 19.23
C HIS A 59 -13.86 23.98 18.21
N GLU A 60 -13.22 25.05 18.68
CA GLU A 60 -12.53 26.05 17.85
C GLU A 60 -11.06 25.71 17.56
N ARG A 61 -10.55 24.58 18.06
CA ARG A 61 -9.16 24.18 17.90
C ARG A 61 -9.02 23.12 16.81
N GLN A 62 -8.06 23.34 15.91
CA GLN A 62 -7.67 22.40 14.88
C GLN A 62 -6.31 21.80 15.21
N TYR A 63 -6.20 20.48 15.16
CA TYR A 63 -4.95 19.76 15.45
C TYR A 63 -4.68 18.68 14.40
N MET A 64 -3.41 18.37 14.19
CA MET A 64 -3.00 17.33 13.23
C MET A 64 -3.49 15.95 13.66
N ASN A 65 -4.10 15.22 12.74
CA ASN A 65 -4.53 13.85 12.97
C ASN A 65 -3.32 12.90 12.90
N PRO A 66 -2.93 12.23 13.99
CA PRO A 66 -1.82 11.27 13.94
C PRO A 66 -2.13 10.08 13.01
N LYS A 67 -3.42 9.73 12.81
CA LYS A 67 -3.83 8.65 11.91
C LYS A 67 -3.57 8.97 10.44
N TYR A 68 -3.63 10.25 10.04
CA TYR A 68 -3.33 10.68 8.67
C TYR A 68 -1.89 10.34 8.28
N LYS A 69 -0.92 10.75 9.11
CA LYS A 69 0.50 10.47 8.88
C LYS A 69 0.78 8.97 8.86
N LEU A 70 0.14 8.20 9.73
CA LEU A 70 0.31 6.75 9.76
C LEU A 70 -0.24 6.09 8.50
N TRP A 71 -1.45 6.48 8.07
CA TRP A 71 -2.06 5.99 6.85
C TRP A 71 -1.19 6.27 5.64
N GLN A 72 -0.69 7.52 5.47
CA GLN A 72 0.20 7.88 4.37
C GLN A 72 1.49 7.04 4.33
N ARG A 73 2.09 6.80 5.50
CA ARG A 73 3.30 5.97 5.61
C ARG A 73 3.02 4.53 5.22
N GLN A 74 1.91 3.95 5.71
CA GLN A 74 1.56 2.57 5.39
C GLN A 74 1.19 2.41 3.91
N ASP A 75 0.39 3.32 3.35
CA ASP A 75 0.05 3.36 1.93
C ASP A 75 1.31 3.43 1.05
N SER A 76 2.26 4.30 1.40
CA SER A 76 3.53 4.41 0.69
C SER A 76 4.36 3.12 0.71
N LEU A 77 4.35 2.39 1.83
CA LEU A 77 5.05 1.11 1.95
C LEU A 77 4.38 0.02 1.09
N VAL A 78 3.05 -0.01 1.05
CA VAL A 78 2.29 -0.93 0.17
C VAL A 78 2.58 -0.60 -1.30
N ARG A 79 2.48 0.68 -1.70
CA ARG A 79 2.81 1.12 -3.07
C ARG A 79 4.23 0.76 -3.47
N ASN A 80 5.20 0.95 -2.57
CA ASN A 80 6.59 0.58 -2.82
C ASN A 80 6.78 -0.93 -2.98
N ALA A 81 6.04 -1.75 -2.23
CA ALA A 81 6.07 -3.20 -2.40
C ALA A 81 5.54 -3.64 -3.77
N ILE A 82 4.43 -3.04 -4.23
CA ILE A 82 3.89 -3.27 -5.58
C ILE A 82 4.92 -2.86 -6.63
N MET A 83 5.47 -1.65 -6.53
CA MET A 83 6.48 -1.13 -7.46
C MET A 83 7.72 -2.03 -7.54
N ALA A 84 8.17 -2.61 -6.42
CA ALA A 84 9.30 -3.53 -6.39
C ALA A 84 8.97 -4.93 -6.98
N SER A 85 7.69 -5.30 -6.99
CA SER A 85 7.19 -6.58 -7.48
C SER A 85 6.85 -6.60 -8.98
N VAL A 86 7.07 -5.49 -9.69
CA VAL A 86 6.84 -5.42 -11.15
C VAL A 86 8.18 -5.23 -11.87
N ASP A 87 8.21 -5.53 -13.17
CA ASP A 87 9.37 -5.25 -13.99
C ASP A 87 9.50 -3.75 -14.32
N HIS A 88 10.69 -3.38 -14.82
CA HIS A 88 11.05 -2.00 -15.15
C HIS A 88 10.11 -1.29 -16.14
N SER A 89 9.40 -2.02 -16.99
CA SER A 89 8.45 -1.45 -17.94
C SER A 89 7.13 -1.00 -17.28
N ILE A 90 6.77 -1.62 -16.15
CA ILE A 90 5.53 -1.35 -15.40
C ILE A 90 5.80 -0.42 -14.21
N ALA A 91 6.97 -0.52 -13.57
CA ALA A 91 7.32 0.27 -12.38
C ALA A 91 7.06 1.79 -12.51
N PRO A 92 7.31 2.45 -13.66
CA PRO A 92 6.98 3.85 -13.84
C PRO A 92 5.48 4.14 -13.68
N LEU A 93 4.59 3.26 -14.15
CA LEU A 93 3.14 3.45 -14.00
C LEU A 93 2.74 3.48 -12.53
N ILE A 94 3.30 2.56 -11.74
CA ILE A 94 3.11 2.49 -10.29
C ILE A 94 3.65 3.74 -9.59
N ALA A 95 4.78 4.29 -10.06
CA ALA A 95 5.40 5.47 -9.47
C ALA A 95 4.54 6.74 -9.63
N HIS A 96 3.70 6.81 -10.67
CA HIS A 96 2.76 7.93 -10.88
C HIS A 96 1.47 7.80 -10.06
N ALA A 97 1.17 6.62 -9.51
CA ALA A 97 0.04 6.44 -8.61
C ALA A 97 0.26 7.24 -7.32
N SER A 98 -0.76 8.01 -6.91
CA SER A 98 -0.67 8.83 -5.69
C SER A 98 -0.85 8.00 -4.42
N ILE A 99 -1.61 6.90 -4.53
CA ILE A 99 -1.92 5.96 -3.44
C ILE A 99 -1.88 4.52 -3.95
N ALA A 100 -1.78 3.54 -3.04
CA ALA A 100 -1.67 2.13 -3.39
C ALA A 100 -2.89 1.60 -4.16
N GLN A 101 -4.08 2.15 -3.94
CA GLN A 101 -5.30 1.79 -4.70
C GLN A 101 -5.17 2.06 -6.21
N GLN A 102 -4.38 3.06 -6.59
CA GLN A 102 -4.20 3.48 -7.98
C GLN A 102 -2.99 2.81 -8.65
N ALA A 103 -2.22 2.02 -7.89
CA ALA A 103 -1.08 1.26 -8.36
C ALA A 103 -1.52 0.05 -9.19
#